data_AF-A0AAN8ITP0-F1
#
_entry.id   AF-A0AAN8ITP0-F1
#
_cell.length_a   1.000
_cell.length_b   1.000
_cell.length_c   1.000
_cell.angle_alpha   90.00
_cell.angle_beta   90.00
_cell.angle_gamma   90.00
#
_symmetry.space_group_name_H-M   'P 1'
#
loop_
_entity.id
_entity.type
_entity.pdbx_description
1 polymer ?
#
loop_
_entity_poly.entity_id
_entity_poly.type
_entity_poly.pdbx_seq_one_letter_code
_entity_poly.pdbx_strand_id
1 'polypeptide(L)'
;GERVCGSGRFSNVYLADLVEPETRKVAIKNSWEPKNVMIAKDRMYPEIEVLAHIPPHPNVITLLYHFTRKIDSQVIHCLVLDYFPDDVQKLREKGIRFDTLDAQ
;
A
#
# COMPACT_ATOMS: atom_id res chain seq x y z
N GLY A 1 3.48 15.65 8.18
CA GLY A 1 3.69 14.62 9.22
C GLY A 1 2.92 13.38 8.81
N GLU A 2 3.50 12.20 8.97
CA GLU A 2 2.88 10.93 8.58
C GLU A 2 1.86 10.46 9.62
N ARG A 3 0.72 9.92 9.16
CA ARG A 3 -0.35 9.39 10.03
C ARG A 3 -0.65 7.94 9.65
N VAL A 4 -0.60 7.02 10.61
CA VAL A 4 -1.02 5.63 10.38
C VAL A 4 -2.51 5.61 10.01
N CYS A 5 -2.84 4.99 8.88
CA CYS A 5 -4.21 4.86 8.36
C CYS A 5 -4.66 3.40 8.15
N GLY A 6 -3.72 2.45 8.26
CA GLY A 6 -4.00 1.02 8.25
C GLY A 6 -2.87 0.22 8.90
N SER A 7 -3.22 -0.89 9.56
CA SER A 7 -2.28 -1.84 10.14
C SER A 7 -2.72 -3.25 9.78
N GLY A 8 -1.83 -3.99 9.15
CA GLY A 8 -2.03 -5.38 8.76
C GLY A 8 -0.91 -6.25 9.34
N ARG A 9 -1.12 -7.56 9.30
CA ARG A 9 -0.18 -8.54 9.88
C ARG A 9 1.27 -8.40 9.38
N PHE A 10 1.46 -7.95 8.15
CA PHE A 10 2.76 -7.86 7.47
C PHE A 10 3.08 -6.46 6.93
N SER A 11 2.23 -5.47 7.20
CA SER A 11 2.40 -4.13 6.64
C SER A 11 1.70 -3.05 7.46
N ASN A 12 2.29 -1.87 7.55
CA ASN A 12 1.60 -0.67 8.00
C ASN A 12 1.43 0.29 6.83
N VAL A 13 0.30 1.02 6.83
CA VAL A 13 -0.02 2.02 5.82
C VAL A 13 -0.07 3.40 6.48
N TYR A 14 0.65 4.34 5.89
CA TYR A 14 0.76 5.70 6.35
C TYR A 14 0.18 6.65 5.30
N LEU A 15 -0.60 7.63 5.73
CA LEU A 15 -0.97 8.78 4.94
C LEU A 15 0.21 9.76 4.92
N ALA A 16 0.60 10.19 3.72
CA ALA A 16 1.63 11.19 3.51
C ALA A 16 1.25 12.20 2.43
N ASP A 17 1.98 13.31 2.41
CA ASP A 17 1.93 14.32 1.35
C ASP A 17 3.09 14.07 0.39
N LEU A 18 2.79 13.75 -0.86
CA LEU A 18 3.73 13.86 -1.96
C LEU A 18 3.78 15.33 -2.37
N VAL A 19 4.96 15.94 -2.35
CA VAL A 19 5.14 17.36 -2.68
C VAL A 19 5.66 17.58 -4.10
N GLU A 20 6.37 16.59 -4.65
CA GLU A 20 6.92 16.57 -6.00
C GLU A 20 6.77 15.17 -6.61
N PRO A 21 6.58 15.04 -7.94
CA PRO A 21 6.50 16.11 -8.94
C PRO A 21 5.18 16.88 -8.90
N GLU A 22 4.17 16.35 -8.20
CA GLU A 22 2.87 17.00 -8.00
C GLU A 22 2.46 16.91 -6.52
N THR A 23 1.73 17.91 -6.04
CA THR A 23 1.22 17.91 -4.67
C THR A 23 -0.04 17.04 -4.57
N ARG A 24 0.04 15.91 -3.84
CA ARG A 24 -1.11 15.04 -3.61
C ARG A 24 -0.96 14.17 -2.36
N LYS A 25 -2.09 13.69 -1.84
CA LYS A 25 -2.12 12.67 -0.80
C LYS A 25 -1.72 11.32 -1.39
N VAL A 26 -0.86 10.59 -0.69
CA VAL A 26 -0.42 9.23 -1.03
C VAL A 26 -0.51 8.31 0.17
N ALA A 27 -0.65 7.02 -0.10
CA ALA A 27 -0.52 5.97 0.89
C ALA A 27 0.88 5.35 0.78
N ILE A 28 1.62 5.29 1.88
CA ILE A 28 2.91 4.60 1.96
C ILE A 28 2.67 3.29 2.70
N LYS A 29 2.75 2.17 2.00
CA LYS A 29 2.71 0.83 2.59
C LYS A 29 4.13 0.35 2.86
N ASN A 30 4.46 0.14 4.12
CA ASN A 30 5.71 -0.48 4.55
C ASN A 30 5.46 -1.97 4.74
N SER A 31 6.07 -2.80 3.88
CA SER A 31 6.00 -4.26 3.94
C SER A 31 7.34 -4.82 4.44
N TRP A 32 7.31 -5.61 5.51
CA TRP A 32 8.51 -6.24 6.06
C TRP A 32 8.79 -7.56 5.36
N GLU A 33 10.05 -7.77 4.97
CA GLU A 33 10.48 -9.10 4.54
C GLU A 33 10.42 -10.07 5.73
N PRO A 34 9.74 -11.23 5.58
CA PRO A 34 9.75 -12.24 6.61
C PRO A 34 11.17 -12.77 6.81
N LYS A 35 11.64 -12.81 8.06
CA LYS A 35 13.01 -13.25 8.42
C LYS A 35 13.39 -14.65 7.91
N ASN A 36 12.41 -15.47 7.52
CA ASN A 36 12.59 -16.88 7.13
C ASN A 36 12.36 -17.15 5.65
N VAL A 37 12.04 -16.13 4.84
CA VAL A 37 11.86 -16.30 3.40
C VAL A 37 13.10 -15.73 2.73
N MET A 38 14.02 -16.62 2.34
CA MET A 38 15.05 -16.26 1.37
C MET A 38 14.36 -16.07 0.01
N ILE A 39 13.74 -14.91 -0.20
CA ILE A 39 13.48 -14.46 -1.56
C ILE A 39 14.87 -14.40 -2.19
N ALA A 40 15.08 -15.14 -3.28
CA ALA A 40 16.34 -15.12 -4.00
C ALA A 40 16.72 -13.64 -4.20
N LYS A 41 17.97 -13.26 -3.88
CA LYS A 41 18.41 -11.86 -3.82
C LYS A 41 18.11 -11.04 -5.09
N ASP A 42 17.83 -11.70 -6.20
CA ASP A 42 17.53 -11.12 -7.51
C ASP A 42 16.03 -11.09 -7.86
N ARG A 43 15.12 -11.56 -6.99
CA ARG A 43 13.68 -11.51 -7.25
C ARG A 43 13.05 -10.29 -6.59
N MET A 44 12.36 -9.51 -7.42
CA MET A 44 11.52 -8.41 -6.97
C MET A 44 10.45 -8.93 -6.00
N TYR A 45 10.10 -8.12 -5.00
CA TYR A 45 9.04 -8.49 -4.06
C TYR A 45 7.72 -8.69 -4.83
N PRO A 46 7.03 -9.84 -4.71
CA PRO A 46 5.95 -10.21 -5.64
C PRO A 46 4.83 -9.18 -5.78
N GLU A 47 4.47 -8.51 -4.68
CA GLU A 47 3.45 -7.46 -4.71
C GLU A 47 3.86 -6.28 -5.61
N ILE A 48 5.14 -5.90 -5.59
CA ILE A 48 5.67 -4.82 -6.42
C ILE A 48 5.75 -5.28 -7.88
N GLU A 49 6.18 -6.52 -8.12
CA GLU A 49 6.21 -7.09 -9.46
C GLU A 49 4.82 -7.07 -10.10
N VAL A 50 3.77 -7.48 -9.37
CA VAL A 50 2.40 -7.44 -9.88
C VAL A 50 1.95 -6.00 -10.15
N LEU A 51 2.08 -5.11 -9.17
CA LEU A 51 1.57 -3.73 -9.30
C LEU A 51 2.32 -2.92 -10.37
N ALA A 52 3.61 -3.17 -10.58
CA ALA A 52 4.41 -2.49 -11.61
C ALA A 52 3.99 -2.86 -13.03
N HIS A 53 3.37 -4.03 -13.23
CA HIS A 53 2.91 -4.49 -14.55
C HIS A 53 1.46 -4.11 -14.86
N ILE A 54 0.73 -3.52 -13.91
CA ILE A 54 -0.64 -3.05 -14.14
C ILE A 54 -0.58 -1.58 -14.60
N PRO A 55 -1.00 -1.26 -15.84
CA PRO A 55 -1.11 0.13 -16.27
C PRO A 55 -2.09 0.91 -15.39
N PRO A 56 -1.95 2.23 -15.23
CA PRO A 56 -2.89 3.05 -14.46
C PRO A 56 -4.33 2.80 -14.91
N HIS A 57 -5.19 2.44 -13.96
CA HIS A 57 -6.59 2.13 -14.21
C HIS A 57 -7.47 2.68 -13.07
N PRO A 58 -8.64 3.29 -13.36
CA PRO A 58 -9.46 3.96 -12.35
C PRO A 58 -9.96 3.05 -11.21
N ASN A 59 -9.99 1.73 -11.41
CA ASN A 59 -10.44 0.74 -10.44
C ASN A 59 -9.32 -0.14 -9.86
N VAL A 60 -8.06 0.15 -10.17
CA VAL A 60 -6.92 -0.58 -9.61
C VAL A 60 -5.99 0.43 -8.95
N ILE A 61 -5.51 0.09 -7.76
CA ILE A 61 -4.52 0.90 -7.05
C ILE A 61 -3.23 1.03 -7.87
N THR A 62 -2.74 2.25 -8.06
CA THR A 62 -1.50 2.48 -8.84
C THR A 62 -0.30 2.48 -7.91
N LEU A 63 0.77 1.77 -8.31
CA LEU A 63 2.09 1.94 -7.73
C LEU A 63 2.78 3.15 -8.36
N LEU A 64 2.88 4.24 -7.59
CA LEU A 64 3.50 5.49 -8.03
C LEU A 64 5.02 5.40 -7.94
N TYR A 65 5.52 4.91 -6.80
CA TYR A 65 6.94 4.74 -6.54
C TYR A 65 7.19 3.52 -5.67
N HIS A 66 8.38 2.94 -5.81
CA HIS A 66 8.91 1.93 -4.90
C HIS A 66 10.32 2.32 -4.48
N PHE A 67 10.60 2.19 -3.19
CA PHE A 67 11.95 2.25 -2.65
C PHE A 67 12.09 1.28 -1.48
N THR A 68 13.32 1.00 -1.07
CA THR A 68 13.60 0.18 0.10
C THR A 68 14.23 1.02 1.19
N ARG A 69 13.89 0.68 2.44
CA ARG A 69 14.57 1.19 3.63
C ARG A 69 15.20 0.01 4.35
N LYS A 70 16.35 0.26 4.97
CA LYS A 70 16.99 -0.70 5.86
C LYS A 70 16.91 -0.17 7.29
N ILE A 71 16.30 -0.95 8.18
CA ILE A 71 16.31 -0.69 9.62
C ILE A 71 16.98 -1.90 10.27
N ASP A 72 18.11 -1.66 10.93
CA ASP A 72 19.01 -2.70 11.43
C ASP A 72 19.43 -3.69 10.33
N SER A 73 18.97 -4.94 10.43
CA SER A 73 19.21 -6.03 9.48
C SER A 73 18.00 -6.36 8.61
N GLN A 74 16.88 -5.64 8.74
CA GLN A 74 15.66 -5.88 7.97
C GLN A 74 15.50 -4.91 6.81
N VAL A 75 15.16 -5.45 5.66
CA VAL A 75 14.71 -4.69 4.49
C VAL A 75 13.21 -4.46 4.61
N ILE A 76 12.81 -3.22 4.38
CA ILE A 76 11.42 -2.78 4.32
C ILE A 76 11.16 -2.29 2.91
N HIS A 77 10.18 -2.88 2.25
CA HIS A 77 9.70 -2.40 0.96
C HIS A 77 8.66 -1.31 1.22
N CYS A 78 8.93 -0.10 0.73
CA CYS A 78 8.05 1.04 0.81
C CYS A 78 7.36 1.24 -0.54
N LEU A 79 6.07 0.96 -0.60
CA LEU A 79 5.24 1.14 -1.77
C LEU A 79 4.47 2.46 -1.62
N VAL A 80 4.67 3.39 -2.55
CA VAL A 80 3.93 4.65 -2.63
C VAL A 80 2.78 4.44 -3.60
N LEU A 81 1.56 4.59 -3.09
CA LEU A 81 0.32 4.23 -3.76
C LEU A 81 -0.64 5.43 -3.77
N ASP A 82 -1.66 5.39 -4.64
CA ASP A 82 -2.77 6.34 -4.55
C ASP A 82 -3.42 6.28 -3.15
N TYR A 83 -3.84 7.42 -2.63
CA TYR A 83 -4.54 7.46 -1.35
C TYR A 83 -6.06 7.38 -1.55
N PHE A 84 -6.68 6.38 -0.93
CA PHE A 84 -8.12 6.29 -0.76
C PHE A 84 -8.48 6.52 0.71
N PRO A 85 -9.43 7.43 1.01
CA PRO A 85 -9.73 7.81 2.39
C PRO A 85 -10.45 6.71 3.18
N ASP A 86 -11.16 5.83 2.49
CA ASP A 86 -11.95 4.77 3.07
C ASP A 86 -11.78 3.44 2.31
N ASP A 87 -12.11 2.36 2.99
CA ASP A 87 -12.29 1.03 2.44
C ASP A 87 -13.74 0.60 2.68
N VAL A 88 -14.19 -0.47 2.01
CA VAL A 88 -15.57 -0.95 2.12
C VAL A 88 -15.96 -1.24 3.57
N GLN A 89 -15.03 -1.75 4.39
CA GLN A 89 -15.29 -2.02 5.80
C GLN A 89 -15.60 -0.73 6.57
N LYS A 90 -14.75 0.31 6.46
CA LYS A 90 -14.98 1.61 7.10
C LYS A 90 -16.28 2.28 6.63
N LEU A 91 -16.62 2.14 5.35
CA LEU A 91 -17.88 2.66 4.83
C LEU A 91 -19.09 1.94 5.44
N ARG A 92 -19.01 0.62 5.64
CA ARG A 92 -20.04 -0.15 6.37
C ARG A 92 -20.14 0.31 7.82
N GLU A 93 -19.02 0.54 8.50
CA GLU A 93 -18.99 1.06 9.88
C GLU A 93 -19.61 2.46 10.00
N LYS A 94 -19.53 3.28 8.94
CA LYS A 94 -20.22 4.59 8.84
C LYS A 94 -21.72 4.48 8.53
N GLY A 95 -22.26 3.27 8.37
CA GLY A 95 -23.66 3.05 8.05
C GLY A 95 -24.02 3.26 6.58
N ILE A 96 -23.03 3.34 5.68
CA ILE A 96 -23.30 3.32 4.24
C ILE A 96 -23.84 1.93 3.90
N ARG A 97 -25.06 1.91 3.36
CA ARG A 97 -25.68 0.69 2.86
C ARG A 97 -25.16 0.44 1.46
N PHE A 98 -24.54 -0.71 1.28
CA PHE A 98 -24.26 -1.24 -0.04
C PHE A 98 -25.44 -2.10 -0.46
N ASP A 99 -25.73 -2.14 -1.76
CA ASP A 99 -26.77 -3.00 -2.29
C ASP A 99 -26.43 -4.47 -1.99
N THR A 100 -27.44 -5.33 -1.93
CA THR A 100 -27.31 -6.74 -1.52
C THR A 100 -26.27 -7.54 -2.30
N LEU A 101 -25.86 -7.07 -3.48
CA LEU A 101 -24.81 -7.65 -4.32
C LEU A 101 -23.39 -7.44 -3.78
N ASP A 102 -23.15 -6.37 -3.02
CA ASP A 102 -21.85 -6.02 -2.43
C ASP A 102 -21.68 -6.58 -1.01
N ALA A 103 -22.66 -7.34 -0.51
CA ALA A 103 -22.78 -7.78 0.88
C ALA A 103 -22.19 -9.17 1.17
N GLN A 104 -21.77 -9.93 0.14
CA GLN A 104 -21.19 -11.28 0.30
C GLN A 104 -19.67 -11.28 0.22
#